data_AF-A0A969KDG9-F1
#
_entry.id   AF-A0A969KDG9-F1
#
_cell.length_a   1.000
_cell.length_b   1.000
_cell.length_c   1.000
_cell.angle_alpha   90.00
_cell.angle_beta   90.00
_cell.angle_gamma   90.00
#
_symmetry.space_group_name_H-M   'P 1'
#
loop_
_entity.id
_entity.type
_entity.pdbx_description
1 polymer ?
#
loop_
_entity_poly.entity_id
_entity_poly.type
_entity_poly.pdbx_seq_one_letter_code
_entity_poly.pdbx_strand_id
1 'polypeptide(L)'
;MVPPLPRPAGPAPPPGWHALRDWQRSGRPALWEHLTTWGRIAGLGTLAIAPFIGPAAIESVTTSYARKSDELVFSADLMLLLHQTPGVVWQPIPPDWWSPHIFAVLPLLLALVGLVAAPRVAGIWAVLAGGCLVLSLGPHLVIDGKNTGIPLPYGLFRLLPVVDTLRAPVRINGVTTMLLGVIAAAGLARLLRPLPAGRTWLLTGVVIVLMAAETLRLPFPLTDATVSPFYGQIADEPGEWSVLELPLSRFDRDRLEMYAQTYHTKYLLTGLVSRSVPHMPQESMPPIAQADRASSLPDMGGFPFSVELRDRLLRSLRVRYLVVRPATPSPAGATRPSGGRRAGGAWPA
;
A
#
# COMPACT_ATOMS: atom_id res chain seq x y z
N MET A 1 -21.37 -42.62 -61.66
CA MET A 1 -20.54 -41.71 -60.82
C MET A 1 -21.46 -40.61 -60.29
N VAL A 2 -21.73 -40.60 -58.99
CA VAL A 2 -22.57 -39.58 -58.35
C VAL A 2 -21.65 -38.44 -57.89
N PRO A 3 -21.95 -37.16 -58.18
CA PRO A 3 -21.12 -36.05 -57.73
C PRO A 3 -21.22 -35.87 -56.20
N PRO A 4 -20.13 -35.47 -55.51
CA PRO A 4 -20.15 -35.33 -54.06
C PRO A 4 -21.03 -34.14 -53.65
N LEU A 5 -21.85 -34.34 -52.62
CA LEU A 5 -22.68 -33.30 -52.01
C LEU A 5 -21.82 -32.17 -51.40
N PRO A 6 -22.25 -30.90 -51.50
CA PRO A 6 -21.54 -29.77 -50.90
C PRO A 6 -21.54 -29.89 -49.37
N ARG A 7 -20.37 -29.69 -48.75
CA ARG A 7 -20.22 -29.71 -47.29
C ARG A 7 -21.01 -28.54 -46.67
N PRO A 8 -21.69 -28.75 -45.52
CA PRO A 8 -22.36 -27.66 -44.83
C PRO A 8 -21.35 -26.61 -44.36
N ALA A 9 -21.66 -25.34 -44.58
CA ALA A 9 -20.87 -24.23 -44.09
C ALA A 9 -20.81 -24.29 -42.56
N GLY A 10 -19.60 -24.40 -41.99
CA GLY A 10 -19.40 -24.35 -40.54
C GLY A 10 -19.86 -23.00 -39.97
N PRO A 11 -20.16 -22.93 -38.66
CA PRO A 11 -20.62 -21.70 -38.02
C PRO A 11 -19.61 -20.57 -38.25
N ALA A 12 -20.12 -19.39 -38.64
CA ALA A 12 -19.30 -18.21 -38.82
C ALA A 12 -18.52 -17.93 -37.52
N PRO A 13 -17.21 -17.70 -37.60
CA PRO A 13 -16.42 -17.44 -36.41
C PRO A 13 -16.89 -16.13 -35.74
N PRO A 14 -16.79 -16.03 -34.40
CA PRO A 14 -17.28 -14.86 -33.67
C PRO A 14 -16.55 -13.58 -34.12
N PRO A 15 -17.23 -12.42 -34.10
CA PRO A 15 -16.63 -11.14 -34.46
C PRO A 15 -15.42 -10.89 -33.54
N GLY A 16 -14.23 -10.84 -34.14
CA GLY A 16 -12.93 -10.78 -33.46
C GLY A 16 -11.94 -11.89 -33.84
N TRP A 17 -12.42 -13.00 -34.41
CA TRP A 17 -11.54 -14.10 -34.86
C TRP A 17 -10.68 -13.74 -36.08
N HIS A 18 -11.14 -12.79 -36.90
CA HIS A 18 -10.40 -12.27 -38.05
C HIS A 18 -9.17 -11.45 -37.61
N ALA A 19 -9.30 -10.63 -36.57
CA ALA A 19 -8.21 -9.77 -36.07
C ALA A 19 -6.95 -10.57 -35.67
N LEU A 20 -7.14 -11.75 -35.05
CA LEU A 20 -6.01 -12.60 -34.62
C LEU A 20 -5.35 -13.36 -35.78
N ARG A 21 -6.09 -13.60 -36.87
CA ARG A 21 -5.61 -14.27 -38.09
C ARG A 21 -4.98 -13.28 -39.07
N ASP A 22 -5.45 -12.04 -39.06
CA ASP A 22 -4.87 -10.91 -39.79
C ASP A 22 -3.54 -10.47 -39.15
N TRP A 23 -3.42 -10.57 -37.82
CA TRP A 23 -2.16 -10.40 -37.07
C TRP A 23 -1.04 -11.36 -37.52
N GLN A 24 -1.37 -12.58 -37.91
CA GLN A 24 -0.37 -13.56 -38.40
C GLN A 24 -0.01 -13.39 -39.88
N ARG A 25 -0.81 -12.65 -40.66
CA ARG A 25 -0.69 -12.56 -42.13
C ARG A 25 -0.15 -11.22 -42.62
N SER A 26 -0.33 -10.15 -41.87
CA SER A 26 0.08 -8.82 -42.26
C SER A 26 1.48 -8.52 -41.72
N GLY A 27 2.47 -8.55 -42.59
CA GLY A 27 3.77 -7.93 -42.31
C GLY A 27 3.59 -6.48 -41.85
N ARG A 28 4.61 -5.96 -41.15
CA ARG A 28 4.95 -4.57 -40.77
C ARG A 28 3.83 -3.47 -40.70
N PRO A 29 3.02 -3.13 -41.72
CA PRO A 29 1.92 -2.15 -41.60
C PRO A 29 0.94 -2.35 -40.42
N ALA A 30 0.57 -3.58 -40.03
CA ALA A 30 -0.36 -3.79 -38.91
C ALA A 30 0.22 -3.40 -37.54
N LEU A 31 1.54 -3.58 -37.35
CA LEU A 31 2.20 -3.17 -36.12
C LEU A 31 2.14 -1.65 -35.92
N TRP A 32 2.30 -0.89 -37.00
CA TRP A 32 2.25 0.58 -36.94
C TRP A 32 0.85 1.09 -36.62
N GLU A 33 -0.20 0.51 -37.20
CA GLU A 33 -1.59 0.84 -36.85
C GLU A 33 -1.92 0.50 -35.38
N HIS A 34 -1.41 -0.62 -34.88
CA HIS A 34 -1.55 -0.96 -33.47
C HIS A 34 -0.78 0.01 -32.56
N LEU A 35 0.48 0.31 -32.87
CA LEU A 35 1.29 1.25 -32.10
C LEU A 35 0.68 2.65 -32.09
N THR A 36 0.15 3.11 -33.22
CA THR A 36 -0.54 4.41 -33.30
C THR A 36 -1.85 4.41 -32.54
N THR A 37 -2.61 3.31 -32.56
CA THR A 37 -3.84 3.15 -31.76
C THR A 37 -3.52 3.17 -30.26
N TRP A 38 -2.55 2.36 -29.83
CA TRP A 38 -2.08 2.36 -28.43
C TRP A 38 -1.49 3.71 -28.03
N GLY A 39 -0.75 4.36 -28.92
CA GLY A 39 -0.22 5.70 -28.71
C GLY A 39 -1.33 6.75 -28.55
N ARG A 40 -2.41 6.66 -29.32
CA ARG A 40 -3.60 7.53 -29.16
C ARG A 40 -4.33 7.26 -27.85
N ILE A 41 -4.53 5.99 -27.48
CA ILE A 41 -5.17 5.62 -26.21
C ILE A 41 -4.32 6.10 -25.04
N ALA A 42 -3.01 5.86 -25.08
CA ALA A 42 -2.08 6.34 -24.07
C ALA A 42 -2.08 7.87 -24.02
N GLY A 43 -2.01 8.55 -25.17
CA GLY A 43 -2.04 10.02 -25.25
C GLY A 43 -3.32 10.63 -24.70
N LEU A 44 -4.49 10.09 -25.05
CA LEU A 44 -5.79 10.52 -24.51
C LEU A 44 -5.88 10.23 -23.01
N GLY A 45 -5.41 9.06 -22.56
CA GLY A 45 -5.35 8.71 -21.15
C GLY A 45 -4.44 9.66 -20.36
N THR A 46 -3.24 9.95 -20.89
CA THR A 46 -2.32 10.93 -20.30
C THR A 46 -2.95 12.31 -20.26
N LEU A 47 -3.61 12.75 -21.34
CA LEU A 47 -4.30 14.04 -21.39
C LEU A 47 -5.42 14.13 -20.33
N ALA A 48 -6.20 13.06 -20.17
CA ALA A 48 -7.28 12.98 -19.19
C ALA A 48 -6.75 13.02 -17.74
N ILE A 49 -5.57 12.44 -17.49
CA ILE A 49 -4.98 12.35 -16.15
C ILE A 49 -4.02 13.53 -15.87
N ALA A 50 -3.57 14.24 -16.91
CA ALA A 50 -2.60 15.35 -16.80
C ALA A 50 -3.01 16.44 -15.81
N PRO A 51 -4.30 16.86 -15.70
CA PRO A 51 -4.70 17.85 -14.67
C PRO A 51 -4.49 17.36 -13.23
N PHE A 52 -4.45 16.05 -13.01
CA PHE A 52 -4.27 15.45 -11.68
C PHE A 52 -2.80 15.15 -11.38
N ILE A 53 -2.04 14.66 -12.35
CA ILE A 53 -0.62 14.31 -12.17
C ILE A 53 0.31 15.51 -12.39
N GLY A 54 -0.05 16.42 -13.31
CA GLY A 54 0.78 17.57 -13.69
C GLY A 54 1.17 18.45 -12.50
N PRO A 55 0.22 18.90 -11.65
CA PRO A 55 0.55 19.65 -10.45
C PRO A 55 1.48 18.89 -9.50
N ALA A 56 1.23 17.60 -9.28
CA ALA A 56 2.07 16.76 -8.42
C ALA A 56 3.49 16.57 -8.98
N ALA A 57 3.62 16.44 -10.30
CA ALA A 57 4.90 16.34 -10.99
C ALA A 57 5.68 17.66 -10.95
N ILE A 58 4.99 18.81 -11.07
CA ILE A 58 5.61 20.13 -10.90
C ILE A 58 6.04 20.32 -9.45
N GLU A 59 5.18 19.97 -8.48
CA GLU A 59 5.48 20.09 -7.06
C GLU A 59 6.68 19.22 -6.66
N SER A 60 6.80 18.01 -7.20
CA SER A 60 7.90 17.07 -6.88
C SER A 60 9.28 17.57 -7.32
N VAL A 61 9.35 18.42 -8.35
CA VAL A 61 10.61 19.03 -8.82
C VAL A 61 10.83 20.44 -8.28
N THR A 62 9.78 21.18 -7.93
CA THR A 62 9.89 22.59 -7.51
C THR A 62 9.97 22.79 -6.00
N THR A 63 9.53 21.81 -5.19
CA THR A 63 9.41 21.98 -3.74
C THR A 63 10.06 20.84 -2.95
N SER A 64 10.49 21.15 -1.74
CA SER A 64 10.99 20.16 -0.75
C SER A 64 9.92 19.70 0.24
N TYR A 65 8.66 20.11 0.02
CA TYR A 65 7.57 19.92 0.96
C TYR A 65 7.03 18.48 0.94
N ALA A 66 6.95 17.89 -0.25
CA ALA A 66 6.68 16.47 -0.44
C ALA A 66 7.83 15.66 0.17
N ARG A 67 7.56 15.03 1.32
CA ARG A 67 8.57 14.23 2.04
C ARG A 67 9.00 13.07 1.14
N LYS A 68 10.28 13.03 0.72
CA LYS A 68 10.89 11.83 0.16
C LYS A 68 10.95 10.79 1.27
N SER A 69 10.01 9.85 1.28
CA SER A 69 9.94 8.81 2.32
C SER A 69 11.02 7.75 2.13
N ASP A 70 11.38 7.04 3.19
CA ASP A 70 12.18 5.80 3.08
C ASP A 70 11.33 4.70 2.43
N GLU A 71 11.40 4.60 1.11
CA GLU A 71 10.62 3.66 0.27
C GLU A 71 10.96 2.19 0.50
N LEU A 72 12.13 1.93 1.12
CA LEU A 72 12.51 0.61 1.62
C LEU A 72 11.46 0.04 2.58
N VAL A 73 10.74 0.92 3.30
CA VAL A 73 9.69 0.53 4.26
C VAL A 73 8.39 0.09 3.56
N PHE A 74 8.19 0.47 2.29
CA PHE A 74 6.93 0.23 1.56
C PHE A 74 7.09 -0.67 0.33
N SER A 75 8.14 -1.49 0.32
CA SER A 75 8.36 -2.52 -0.70
C SER A 75 7.56 -3.79 -0.35
N ALA A 76 7.01 -4.49 -1.35
CA ALA A 76 6.38 -5.78 -1.11
C ALA A 76 7.45 -6.81 -0.74
N ASP A 77 7.22 -7.54 0.35
CA ASP A 77 8.01 -8.73 0.70
C ASP A 77 7.63 -9.88 -0.23
N LEU A 78 8.61 -10.60 -0.76
CA LEU A 78 8.39 -11.77 -1.60
C LEU A 78 7.56 -12.84 -0.88
N MET A 79 7.73 -12.97 0.44
CA MET A 79 6.95 -13.89 1.26
C MET A 79 5.47 -13.54 1.26
N LEU A 80 5.04 -12.33 0.88
CA LEU A 80 3.61 -12.01 0.67
C LEU A 80 2.97 -12.87 -0.43
N LEU A 81 3.75 -13.34 -1.41
CA LEU A 81 3.25 -14.26 -2.45
C LEU A 81 3.00 -15.67 -1.91
N LEU A 82 3.76 -16.05 -0.89
CA LEU A 82 3.77 -17.40 -0.32
C LEU A 82 3.03 -17.50 1.01
N HIS A 83 2.74 -16.38 1.66
CA HIS A 83 1.84 -16.28 2.81
C HIS A 83 0.38 -16.40 2.34
N GLN A 84 0.10 -17.50 1.66
CA GLN A 84 -1.23 -18.07 1.57
C GLN A 84 -1.45 -18.75 2.91
N THR A 85 -2.05 -18.07 3.86
CA THR A 85 -2.42 -18.70 5.13
C THR A 85 -3.84 -19.26 5.00
N PRO A 86 -4.01 -20.56 4.73
CA PRO A 86 -5.22 -21.27 5.13
C PRO A 86 -5.23 -21.31 6.67
N GLY A 87 -5.73 -20.23 7.28
CA GLY A 87 -5.68 -20.08 8.75
C GLY A 87 -6.15 -18.75 9.32
N VAL A 88 -6.45 -17.74 8.50
CA VAL A 88 -6.84 -16.39 8.96
C VAL A 88 -8.26 -16.31 9.55
N VAL A 89 -8.97 -17.43 9.69
CA VAL A 89 -10.18 -17.42 10.53
C VAL A 89 -9.81 -17.17 12.01
N TRP A 90 -8.56 -17.42 12.44
CA TRP A 90 -8.23 -17.44 13.88
C TRP A 90 -6.93 -16.77 14.33
N GLN A 91 -6.12 -16.17 13.46
CA GLN A 91 -4.86 -15.54 13.89
C GLN A 91 -4.81 -14.02 13.65
N PRO A 92 -4.44 -13.22 14.66
CA PRO A 92 -4.24 -11.79 14.50
C PRO A 92 -3.07 -11.51 13.55
N ILE A 93 -3.19 -10.45 12.75
CA ILE A 93 -2.12 -9.95 11.89
C ILE A 93 -0.94 -9.59 12.79
N PRO A 94 0.29 -10.08 12.53
CA PRO A 94 1.47 -9.57 13.21
C PRO A 94 1.53 -8.04 13.02
N PRO A 95 1.57 -7.24 14.09
CA PRO A 95 1.39 -5.78 14.02
C PRO A 95 2.42 -5.03 13.18
N ASP A 96 3.50 -5.69 12.81
CA ASP A 96 4.62 -5.22 12.01
C ASP A 96 4.42 -5.38 10.49
N TRP A 97 3.29 -5.92 10.03
CA TRP A 97 3.07 -6.21 8.61
C TRP A 97 2.27 -5.08 7.95
N TRP A 98 3.00 -4.07 7.47
CA TRP A 98 2.47 -2.86 6.82
C TRP A 98 1.76 -3.10 5.48
N SER A 99 1.59 -4.36 5.04
CA SER A 99 1.00 -4.66 3.72
C SER A 99 0.35 -6.06 3.67
N PRO A 100 -0.84 -6.26 4.26
CA PRO A 100 -1.59 -7.49 4.05
C PRO A 100 -2.19 -7.48 2.64
N HIS A 101 -1.46 -7.99 1.67
CA HIS A 101 -2.02 -8.36 0.37
C HIS A 101 -1.84 -9.86 0.18
N ILE A 102 -2.94 -10.58 0.36
CA ILE A 102 -3.00 -12.03 0.27
C ILE A 102 -3.53 -12.36 -1.11
N PHE A 103 -2.76 -13.09 -1.91
CA PHE A 103 -3.33 -13.80 -3.05
C PHE A 103 -4.04 -15.04 -2.51
N ALA A 104 -5.37 -15.05 -2.61
CA ALA A 104 -6.16 -16.22 -2.29
C ALA A 104 -5.78 -17.40 -3.22
N VAL A 105 -5.69 -18.61 -2.65
CA VAL A 105 -5.35 -19.87 -3.31
C VAL A 105 -6.31 -20.14 -4.47
N LEU A 106 -7.62 -20.00 -4.26
CA LEU A 106 -8.61 -20.32 -5.29
C LEU A 106 -8.46 -19.43 -6.55
N PRO A 107 -8.34 -18.10 -6.45
CA PRO A 107 -8.00 -17.24 -7.59
C PRO A 107 -6.69 -17.61 -8.27
N LEU A 108 -5.64 -17.99 -7.53
CA LEU A 108 -4.38 -18.42 -8.16
C LEU A 108 -4.53 -19.73 -8.93
N LEU A 109 -5.28 -20.70 -8.39
CA LEU A 109 -5.58 -21.95 -9.11
C LEU A 109 -6.39 -21.68 -10.37
N LEU A 110 -7.40 -20.81 -10.30
CA LEU A 110 -8.16 -20.39 -11.48
C LEU A 110 -7.29 -19.64 -12.48
N ALA A 111 -6.34 -18.83 -12.02
CA ALA A 111 -5.38 -18.15 -12.89
C ALA A 111 -4.46 -19.16 -13.58
N LEU A 112 -3.99 -20.19 -12.88
CA LEU A 112 -3.20 -21.29 -13.46
C LEU A 112 -4.00 -22.03 -14.56
N VAL A 113 -5.28 -22.33 -14.29
CA VAL A 113 -6.18 -22.88 -15.32
C VAL A 113 -6.32 -21.93 -16.50
N GLY A 114 -6.43 -20.62 -16.27
CA GLY A 114 -6.47 -19.60 -17.32
C GLY A 114 -5.21 -19.60 -18.19
N LEU A 115 -4.03 -19.71 -17.60
CA LEU A 115 -2.75 -19.78 -18.30
C LEU A 115 -2.66 -21.02 -19.21
N VAL A 116 -3.13 -22.17 -18.73
CA VAL A 116 -3.06 -23.44 -19.48
C VAL A 116 -4.18 -23.57 -20.52
N ALA A 117 -5.42 -23.25 -20.14
CA ALA A 117 -6.61 -23.49 -20.97
C ALA A 117 -6.98 -22.31 -21.89
N ALA A 118 -6.47 -21.10 -21.61
CA ALA A 118 -6.71 -19.90 -22.39
C ALA A 118 -5.43 -19.05 -22.62
N PRO A 119 -4.30 -19.63 -23.06
CA PRO A 119 -2.99 -18.95 -23.11
C PRO A 119 -2.98 -17.70 -24.00
N ARG A 120 -3.79 -17.68 -25.08
CA ARG A 120 -3.90 -16.51 -25.96
C ARG A 120 -4.53 -15.30 -25.27
N VAL A 121 -5.45 -15.54 -24.35
CA VAL A 121 -6.09 -14.48 -23.57
C VAL A 121 -5.20 -14.18 -22.36
N ALA A 122 -4.84 -15.19 -21.60
CA ALA A 122 -4.09 -15.07 -20.35
C ALA A 122 -2.66 -14.53 -20.53
N GLY A 123 -2.00 -14.80 -21.66
CA GLY A 123 -0.57 -14.51 -21.85
C GLY A 123 -0.22 -13.04 -21.68
N ILE A 124 -0.95 -12.12 -22.35
CA ILE A 124 -0.66 -10.68 -22.21
C ILE A 124 -0.91 -10.19 -20.79
N TRP A 125 -1.99 -10.66 -20.15
CA TRP A 125 -2.31 -10.32 -18.77
C TRP A 125 -1.28 -10.88 -17.79
N ALA A 126 -0.70 -12.06 -18.07
CA ALA A 126 0.34 -12.67 -17.26
C ALA A 126 1.65 -11.88 -17.33
N VAL A 127 2.03 -11.41 -18.53
CA VAL A 127 3.20 -10.54 -18.70
C VAL A 127 3.00 -9.23 -17.93
N LEU A 128 1.83 -8.61 -18.06
CA LEU A 128 1.52 -7.39 -17.32
C LEU A 128 1.49 -7.62 -15.80
N ALA A 129 0.85 -8.71 -15.34
CA ALA A 129 0.78 -9.06 -13.93
C ALA A 129 2.17 -9.32 -13.34
N GLY A 130 3.02 -10.07 -14.06
CA GLY A 130 4.40 -10.33 -13.68
C GLY A 130 5.23 -9.05 -13.63
N GLY A 131 5.07 -8.15 -14.60
CA GLY A 131 5.73 -6.84 -14.59
C GLY A 131 5.32 -5.99 -13.40
N CYS A 132 4.01 -5.85 -13.15
CA CYS A 132 3.49 -5.13 -11.98
C CYS A 132 3.93 -5.75 -10.66
N LEU A 133 3.97 -7.09 -10.58
CA LEU A 133 4.45 -7.81 -9.40
C LEU A 133 5.93 -7.50 -9.12
N VAL A 134 6.78 -7.57 -10.15
CA VAL A 134 8.21 -7.26 -9.99
C VAL A 134 8.41 -5.80 -9.57
N LEU A 135 7.61 -4.87 -10.09
CA LEU A 135 7.65 -3.48 -9.67
C LEU A 135 7.14 -3.28 -8.23
N SER A 136 6.18 -4.08 -7.77
CA SER A 136 5.64 -3.94 -6.40
C SER A 136 6.63 -4.38 -5.31
N LEU A 137 7.59 -5.25 -5.65
CA LEU A 137 8.70 -5.65 -4.78
C LEU A 137 9.67 -4.50 -4.46
N GLY A 138 9.54 -3.34 -5.10
CA GLY A 138 10.34 -2.16 -4.80
C GLY A 138 11.77 -2.23 -5.33
N PRO A 139 12.66 -1.30 -4.90
CA PRO A 139 14.00 -1.15 -5.49
C PRO A 139 14.97 -2.26 -5.11
N HIS A 140 14.76 -2.92 -3.98
CA HIS A 140 15.55 -4.07 -3.54
C HIS A 140 14.63 -5.18 -3.07
N LEU A 141 15.00 -6.43 -3.34
CA LEU A 141 14.21 -7.59 -2.94
C LEU A 141 14.20 -7.74 -1.42
N VAL A 142 13.00 -7.79 -0.84
CA VAL A 142 12.75 -8.11 0.57
C VAL A 142 12.22 -9.53 0.69
N ILE A 143 12.79 -10.31 1.60
CA ILE A 143 12.34 -11.67 1.94
C ILE A 143 12.27 -11.78 3.46
N ASP A 144 11.10 -12.13 4.01
CA ASP A 144 10.93 -12.35 5.45
C ASP A 144 11.36 -11.12 6.29
N GLY A 145 10.90 -9.94 5.86
CA GLY A 145 11.22 -8.63 6.40
C GLY A 145 12.66 -8.15 6.16
N LYS A 146 13.51 -8.99 5.55
CA LYS A 146 14.94 -8.70 5.37
C LYS A 146 15.21 -8.24 3.95
N ASN A 147 15.82 -7.06 3.82
CA ASN A 147 16.34 -6.58 2.56
C ASN A 147 17.58 -7.41 2.16
N THR A 148 17.50 -8.08 1.02
CA THR A 148 18.58 -8.94 0.49
C THR A 148 19.68 -8.17 -0.22
N GLY A 149 19.47 -6.89 -0.53
CA GLY A 149 20.37 -6.05 -1.30
C GLY A 149 20.34 -6.31 -2.81
N ILE A 150 19.56 -7.29 -3.29
CA ILE A 150 19.42 -7.58 -4.72
C ILE A 150 18.62 -6.45 -5.38
N PRO A 151 19.20 -5.70 -6.34
CA PRO A 151 18.50 -4.60 -7.00
C PRO A 151 17.43 -5.11 -7.96
N LEU A 152 16.29 -4.42 -8.00
CA LEU A 152 15.15 -4.74 -8.85
C LEU A 152 14.80 -3.59 -9.81
N PRO A 153 14.03 -3.84 -10.89
CA PRO A 153 13.73 -2.84 -11.92
C PRO A 153 13.10 -1.54 -11.41
N TYR A 154 12.34 -1.58 -10.31
CA TYR A 154 11.79 -0.37 -9.69
C TYR A 154 12.88 0.65 -9.33
N GLY A 155 14.11 0.20 -9.03
CA GLY A 155 15.25 1.08 -8.76
C GLY A 155 15.58 2.03 -9.91
N LEU A 156 15.28 1.66 -11.17
CA LEU A 156 15.45 2.53 -12.34
C LEU A 156 14.39 3.62 -12.40
N PHE A 157 13.17 3.33 -11.96
CA PHE A 157 12.08 4.30 -11.95
C PHE A 157 12.33 5.44 -10.94
N ARG A 158 13.19 5.24 -9.94
CA ARG A 158 13.64 6.30 -9.02
C ARG A 158 14.37 7.45 -9.72
N LEU A 159 14.92 7.21 -10.92
CA LEU A 159 15.56 8.26 -11.71
C LEU A 159 14.53 9.20 -12.36
N LEU A 160 13.24 8.83 -12.35
CA LEU A 160 12.18 9.62 -12.94
C LEU A 160 11.52 10.51 -11.87
N PRO A 161 11.54 11.85 -12.01
CA PRO A 161 11.09 12.79 -10.98
C PRO A 161 9.60 12.68 -10.61
N VAL A 162 8.78 12.06 -11.47
CA VAL A 162 7.36 11.81 -11.22
C VAL A 162 7.16 10.51 -10.45
N VAL A 163 8.02 9.51 -10.62
CA VAL A 163 7.86 8.20 -9.99
C VAL A 163 8.43 8.18 -8.57
N ASP A 164 9.35 9.07 -8.23
CA ASP A 164 9.78 9.36 -6.84
C ASP A 164 8.58 9.77 -5.93
N THR A 165 7.46 10.21 -6.52
CA THR A 165 6.22 10.47 -5.76
C THR A 165 5.43 9.20 -5.42
N LEU A 166 5.66 8.09 -6.16
CA LEU A 166 5.08 6.76 -5.92
C LEU A 166 5.81 6.04 -4.78
N ARG A 167 5.88 6.71 -3.62
CA ARG A 167 6.56 6.34 -2.37
C ARG A 167 6.32 4.92 -1.79
N ALA A 168 5.37 4.18 -2.35
CA ALA A 168 4.96 2.88 -1.86
C ALA A 168 4.81 1.90 -3.03
N PRO A 169 5.92 1.28 -3.50
CA PRO A 169 5.91 0.29 -4.57
C PRO A 169 4.85 -0.79 -4.36
N VAL A 170 4.63 -1.21 -3.11
CA VAL A 170 3.63 -2.22 -2.74
C VAL A 170 2.21 -1.91 -3.26
N ARG A 171 1.86 -0.64 -3.50
CA ARG A 171 0.54 -0.26 -4.06
C ARG A 171 0.31 -0.79 -5.47
N ILE A 172 1.38 -1.01 -6.24
CA ILE A 172 1.32 -1.63 -7.57
C ILE A 172 0.75 -3.06 -7.47
N ASN A 173 0.86 -3.70 -6.31
CA ASN A 173 0.29 -5.03 -6.08
C ASN A 173 -1.24 -5.06 -6.26
N GLY A 174 -1.95 -3.95 -6.02
CA GLY A 174 -3.38 -3.86 -6.32
C GLY A 174 -3.68 -4.05 -7.82
N VAL A 175 -2.81 -3.51 -8.68
CA VAL A 175 -2.89 -3.71 -10.14
C VAL A 175 -2.55 -5.15 -10.49
N THR A 176 -1.52 -5.74 -9.88
CA THR A 176 -1.19 -7.17 -10.02
C THR A 176 -2.39 -8.05 -9.72
N THR A 177 -3.08 -7.82 -8.60
CA THR A 177 -4.28 -8.57 -8.20
C THR A 177 -5.41 -8.43 -9.22
N MET A 178 -5.63 -7.22 -9.75
CA MET A 178 -6.64 -7.01 -10.80
C MET A 178 -6.32 -7.81 -12.07
N LEU A 179 -5.06 -7.79 -12.51
CA LEU A 179 -4.61 -8.51 -13.71
C LEU A 179 -4.70 -10.03 -13.53
N LEU A 180 -4.32 -10.55 -12.36
CA LEU A 180 -4.53 -11.95 -12.00
C LEU A 180 -6.02 -12.32 -11.98
N GLY A 181 -6.89 -11.40 -11.55
CA GLY A 181 -8.35 -11.56 -11.62
C GLY A 181 -8.85 -11.79 -13.05
N VAL A 182 -8.30 -11.09 -14.04
CA VAL A 182 -8.63 -11.30 -15.47
C VAL A 182 -8.21 -12.69 -15.94
N ILE A 183 -7.02 -13.14 -15.53
CA ILE A 183 -6.52 -14.49 -15.86
C ILE A 183 -7.39 -15.56 -15.19
N ALA A 184 -7.74 -15.38 -13.92
CA ALA A 184 -8.62 -16.27 -13.18
C ALA A 184 -10.02 -16.35 -13.80
N ALA A 185 -10.58 -15.23 -14.23
CA ALA A 185 -11.86 -15.18 -14.94
C ALA A 185 -11.80 -15.94 -16.27
N ALA A 186 -10.69 -15.84 -17.01
CA ALA A 186 -10.48 -16.62 -18.23
C ALA A 186 -10.44 -18.13 -17.94
N GLY A 187 -9.79 -18.53 -16.84
CA GLY A 187 -9.77 -19.92 -16.36
C GLY A 187 -11.15 -20.44 -16.01
N LEU A 188 -11.90 -19.69 -15.19
CA LEU A 188 -13.28 -20.02 -14.83
C LEU A 188 -14.18 -20.12 -16.05
N ALA A 189 -14.11 -19.15 -16.98
CA ALA A 189 -14.88 -19.17 -18.22
C ALA A 189 -14.62 -20.43 -19.06
N ARG A 190 -13.38 -20.97 -19.03
CA ARG A 190 -13.08 -22.24 -19.71
C ARG A 190 -13.65 -23.46 -19.02
N LEU A 191 -13.64 -23.49 -17.69
CA LEU A 191 -14.24 -24.58 -16.91
C LEU A 191 -15.77 -24.61 -17.06
N LEU A 192 -16.40 -23.44 -17.19
CA LEU A 192 -17.87 -23.33 -17.30
C LEU A 192 -18.40 -23.49 -18.73
N ARG A 193 -17.56 -23.32 -19.76
CA ARG A 193 -17.96 -23.40 -21.17
C ARG A 193 -18.77 -24.65 -21.57
N PRO A 194 -18.46 -25.88 -21.09
CA PRO A 194 -19.21 -27.08 -21.49
C PRO A 194 -20.53 -27.25 -20.74
N LEU A 195 -20.87 -26.37 -19.80
CA LEU A 195 -22.01 -26.55 -18.89
C LEU A 195 -23.26 -25.82 -19.39
N PRO A 196 -24.47 -26.34 -19.06
CA PRO A 196 -25.71 -25.62 -19.30
C PRO A 196 -25.82 -24.38 -18.41
N ALA A 197 -26.56 -23.36 -18.86
CA ALA A 197 -26.64 -22.04 -18.21
C ALA A 197 -26.96 -22.10 -16.70
N GLY A 198 -27.89 -22.98 -16.27
CA GLY A 198 -28.22 -23.13 -14.85
C GLY A 198 -27.04 -23.60 -13.99
N ARG A 199 -26.24 -24.56 -14.48
CA ARG A 199 -25.03 -25.03 -13.79
C ARG A 199 -23.93 -23.97 -13.81
N THR A 200 -23.81 -23.22 -14.90
CA THR A 200 -22.88 -22.09 -15.02
C THR A 200 -23.13 -21.03 -13.95
N TRP A 201 -24.37 -20.61 -13.78
CA TRP A 201 -24.74 -19.63 -12.74
C TRP A 201 -24.50 -20.16 -11.33
N LEU A 202 -24.89 -21.41 -11.06
CA LEU A 202 -24.68 -22.05 -9.76
C LEU A 202 -23.19 -22.10 -9.39
N LEU A 203 -22.34 -22.63 -10.28
CA LEU A 203 -20.90 -22.75 -10.02
C LEU A 203 -20.21 -21.40 -9.92
N THR A 204 -20.65 -20.41 -10.70
CA THR A 204 -20.15 -19.03 -10.55
C THR A 204 -20.46 -18.49 -9.16
N GLY A 205 -21.69 -18.69 -8.66
CA GLY A 205 -22.07 -18.31 -7.30
C GLY A 205 -21.23 -19.04 -6.24
N VAL A 206 -21.00 -20.34 -6.40
CA VAL A 206 -20.14 -21.13 -5.49
C VAL A 206 -18.71 -20.58 -5.47
N VAL A 207 -18.12 -20.30 -6.63
CA VAL A 207 -16.76 -19.74 -6.71
C VAL A 207 -16.69 -18.38 -6.02
N ILE A 208 -17.67 -17.50 -6.21
CA ILE A 208 -17.74 -16.20 -5.53
C ILE A 208 -17.81 -16.38 -4.02
N VAL A 209 -18.66 -17.29 -3.52
CA VAL A 209 -18.80 -17.58 -2.08
C VAL A 209 -17.50 -18.15 -1.52
N LEU A 210 -16.83 -19.07 -2.22
CA LEU A 210 -15.55 -19.63 -1.77
C LEU A 210 -14.44 -18.57 -1.74
N MET A 211 -14.37 -17.68 -2.74
CA MET A 211 -13.43 -16.56 -2.75
C MET A 211 -13.70 -15.58 -1.61
N ALA A 212 -14.97 -15.28 -1.35
CA ALA A 212 -15.37 -14.44 -0.22
C ALA A 212 -14.99 -15.11 1.11
N ALA A 213 -15.29 -16.41 1.27
CA ALA A 213 -14.96 -17.17 2.49
C ALA A 213 -13.45 -17.26 2.74
N GLU A 214 -12.64 -17.41 1.69
CA GLU A 214 -11.17 -17.46 1.81
C GLU A 214 -10.56 -16.12 2.24
N THR A 215 -11.19 -15.00 1.85
CA THR A 215 -10.73 -13.65 2.18
C THR A 215 -11.45 -13.05 3.39
N LEU A 216 -12.49 -13.70 3.88
CA LEU A 216 -13.29 -13.27 5.02
C LEU A 216 -12.47 -13.34 6.30
N ARG A 217 -12.43 -12.24 7.04
CA ARG A 217 -11.80 -12.16 8.35
C ARG A 217 -12.86 -11.81 9.38
N LEU A 218 -13.10 -12.72 10.31
CA LEU A 218 -14.08 -12.55 11.38
C LEU A 218 -13.46 -12.93 12.74
N PRO A 219 -13.56 -12.06 13.76
CA PRO A 219 -14.00 -10.67 13.67
C PRO A 219 -13.01 -9.82 12.87
N PHE A 220 -13.51 -8.84 12.11
CA PHE A 220 -12.62 -7.84 11.53
C PHE A 220 -11.96 -7.09 12.70
N PRO A 221 -10.61 -6.98 12.74
CA PRO A 221 -9.92 -6.34 13.86
C PRO A 221 -10.26 -4.84 13.85
N LEU A 222 -11.29 -4.47 14.63
CA LEU A 222 -11.64 -3.08 14.86
C LEU A 222 -10.79 -2.55 16.00
N THR A 223 -10.26 -1.34 15.82
CA THR A 223 -9.65 -0.60 16.92
C THR A 223 -10.75 0.01 17.75
N ASP A 224 -10.66 -0.15 19.07
CA ASP A 224 -11.58 0.53 19.98
C ASP A 224 -11.43 2.05 19.84
N ALA A 225 -12.55 2.72 19.57
CA ALA A 225 -12.63 4.16 19.44
C ALA A 225 -13.10 4.83 20.75
N THR A 226 -13.14 4.10 21.87
CA THR A 226 -13.40 4.71 23.17
C THR A 226 -12.26 5.66 23.55
N VAL A 227 -12.65 6.86 23.99
CA VAL A 227 -11.74 7.88 24.51
C VAL A 227 -11.94 8.00 26.01
N SER A 228 -10.87 8.36 26.73
CA SER A 228 -10.94 8.55 28.19
C SER A 228 -11.95 9.66 28.55
N PRO A 229 -12.81 9.48 29.57
CA PRO A 229 -13.71 10.52 30.06
C PRO A 229 -12.99 11.82 30.45
N PHE A 230 -11.69 11.73 30.77
CA PHE A 230 -10.80 12.87 30.97
C PHE A 230 -10.89 13.90 29.82
N TYR A 231 -10.99 13.44 28.58
CA TYR A 231 -11.10 14.35 27.42
C TYR A 231 -12.40 15.16 27.41
N GLY A 232 -13.48 14.61 27.97
CA GLY A 232 -14.72 15.37 28.18
C GLY A 232 -14.56 16.44 29.25
N GLN A 233 -13.90 16.11 30.36
CA GLN A 233 -13.66 17.07 31.46
C GLN A 233 -12.86 18.28 30.98
N ILE A 234 -11.79 18.03 30.22
CA ILE A 234 -10.95 19.12 29.77
C ILE A 234 -11.56 19.90 28.59
N ALA A 235 -12.57 19.35 27.90
CA ALA A 235 -13.29 20.05 26.84
C ALA A 235 -13.98 21.29 27.41
N ASP A 236 -14.65 21.13 28.55
CA ASP A 236 -15.43 22.15 29.25
C ASP A 236 -14.55 23.25 29.87
N GLU A 237 -13.24 23.02 30.03
CA GLU A 237 -12.33 24.01 30.57
C GLU A 237 -12.09 25.18 29.60
N PRO A 238 -12.39 26.43 29.99
CA PRO A 238 -12.15 27.57 29.12
C PRO A 238 -10.65 27.85 28.92
N GLY A 239 -10.30 28.42 27.78
CA GLY A 239 -8.97 28.92 27.46
C GLY A 239 -8.27 28.23 26.30
N GLU A 240 -7.23 28.88 25.80
CA GLU A 240 -6.39 28.43 24.68
C GLU A 240 -5.09 27.82 25.19
N TRP A 241 -5.04 26.49 25.25
CA TRP A 241 -3.90 25.74 25.75
C TRP A 241 -3.79 24.39 25.02
N SER A 242 -2.67 23.69 25.21
CA SER A 242 -2.36 22.45 24.51
C SER A 242 -2.29 21.24 25.44
N VAL A 243 -2.60 20.06 24.87
CA VAL A 243 -2.36 18.75 25.49
C VAL A 243 -1.07 18.18 24.89
N LEU A 244 -0.18 17.67 25.75
CA LEU A 244 0.98 16.89 25.33
C LEU A 244 0.74 15.43 25.68
N GLU A 245 0.71 14.57 24.66
CA GLU A 245 0.49 13.13 24.82
C GLU A 245 1.79 12.36 24.64
N LEU A 246 2.10 11.41 25.53
CA LEU A 246 3.31 10.57 25.47
C LEU A 246 2.94 9.08 25.42
N PRO A 247 3.72 8.23 24.72
CA PRO A 247 4.85 8.59 23.83
C PRO A 247 4.39 9.29 22.55
N LEU A 248 5.21 10.19 22.02
CA LEU A 248 4.97 10.87 20.74
C LEU A 248 5.15 9.83 19.63
N SER A 249 4.06 9.42 18.97
CA SER A 249 4.21 8.60 17.78
C SER A 249 4.41 9.47 16.54
N ARG A 250 4.80 8.84 15.43
CA ARG A 250 4.89 9.52 14.13
C ARG A 250 3.93 8.97 13.08
N PHE A 251 3.23 7.87 13.36
CA PHE A 251 2.50 7.11 12.32
C PHE A 251 1.27 6.34 12.83
N ASP A 252 1.33 5.69 13.99
CA ASP A 252 0.27 4.77 14.42
C ASP A 252 -0.61 5.29 15.57
N ARG A 253 -0.03 6.03 16.53
CA ARG A 253 -0.77 6.55 17.71
C ARG A 253 -1.33 7.96 17.50
N ASP A 254 -0.78 8.69 16.52
CA ASP A 254 -1.22 10.04 16.14
C ASP A 254 -2.71 10.07 15.78
N ARG A 255 -3.24 8.95 15.27
CA ARG A 255 -4.65 8.86 14.88
C ARG A 255 -5.60 8.89 16.07
N LEU A 256 -5.23 8.27 17.20
CA LEU A 256 -6.09 8.25 18.38
C LEU A 256 -5.98 9.56 19.18
N GLU A 257 -4.83 10.23 19.15
CA GLU A 257 -4.66 11.59 19.68
C GLU A 257 -5.48 12.60 18.85
N MET A 258 -5.34 12.55 17.52
CA MET A 258 -6.16 13.38 16.62
C MET A 258 -7.65 13.08 16.73
N TYR A 259 -8.03 11.83 16.99
CA TYR A 259 -9.41 11.47 17.28
C TYR A 259 -9.87 12.04 18.62
N ALA A 260 -9.08 11.91 19.69
CA ALA A 260 -9.39 12.53 20.98
C ALA A 260 -9.51 14.06 20.87
N GLN A 261 -8.75 14.71 19.99
CA GLN A 261 -8.83 16.14 19.72
C GLN A 261 -10.21 16.58 19.23
N THR A 262 -10.95 15.73 18.50
CA THR A 262 -12.32 16.07 18.09
C THR A 262 -13.28 16.15 19.28
N TYR A 263 -12.93 15.55 20.43
CA TYR A 263 -13.70 15.63 21.67
C TYR A 263 -13.26 16.81 22.53
N HIS A 264 -11.97 16.91 22.85
CA HIS A 264 -11.51 17.94 23.79
C HIS A 264 -11.31 19.31 23.15
N THR A 265 -11.19 19.38 21.81
CA THR A 265 -11.05 20.63 21.02
C THR A 265 -9.87 21.54 21.38
N LYS A 266 -8.87 20.99 22.09
CA LYS A 266 -7.66 21.72 22.50
C LYS A 266 -6.54 21.52 21.50
N TYR A 267 -5.52 22.38 21.55
CA TYR A 267 -4.38 22.27 20.64
C TYR A 267 -3.58 20.99 20.92
N LEU A 268 -3.23 20.27 19.87
CA LEU A 268 -2.24 19.19 19.94
C LEU A 268 -0.88 19.74 19.56
N LEU A 269 0.15 19.35 20.31
CA LEU A 269 1.55 19.60 19.94
C LEU A 269 2.10 18.52 18.99
N THR A 270 1.39 17.41 18.91
CA THR A 270 1.64 16.22 18.09
C THR A 270 0.54 16.02 17.06
N GLY A 271 0.72 15.03 16.20
CA GLY A 271 -0.28 14.64 15.21
C GLY A 271 0.31 14.40 13.82
N LEU A 272 -0.45 13.64 13.03
CA LEU A 272 -0.07 13.31 11.67
C LEU A 272 -0.65 14.34 10.72
N VAL A 273 0.22 15.10 10.08
CA VAL A 273 -0.15 15.95 8.95
C VAL A 273 0.52 15.42 7.69
N SER A 274 -0.19 15.44 6.56
CA SER A 274 0.29 14.93 5.26
C SER A 274 1.33 15.85 4.61
N ARG A 275 2.12 16.55 5.42
CA ARG A 275 3.09 17.56 5.01
C ARG A 275 4.31 17.59 5.90
N SER A 276 5.43 18.03 5.33
CA SER A 276 6.58 18.42 6.12
C SER A 276 6.25 19.73 6.82
N VAL A 277 6.17 19.72 8.15
CA VAL A 277 6.09 20.95 8.95
C VAL A 277 7.52 21.30 9.34
N PRO A 278 8.08 22.42 8.84
CA PRO A 278 9.35 22.91 9.33
C PRO A 278 9.23 23.08 10.84
N HIS A 279 10.08 22.39 11.59
CA HIS A 279 10.16 22.48 13.04
C HIS A 279 8.95 21.93 13.83
N MET A 280 8.38 20.78 13.44
CA MET A 280 7.52 20.01 14.36
C MET A 280 8.14 20.00 15.77
N PRO A 281 7.43 20.40 16.85
CA PRO A 281 8.00 20.51 18.19
C PRO A 281 8.77 19.25 18.64
N GLN A 282 8.27 18.08 18.29
CA GLN A 282 8.90 16.78 18.55
C GLN A 282 10.22 16.51 17.78
N GLU A 283 10.48 17.23 16.68
CA GLU A 283 11.71 17.11 15.88
C GLU A 283 12.67 18.28 16.15
N SER A 284 12.15 19.45 16.53
CA SER A 284 12.90 20.69 16.70
C SER A 284 13.20 21.04 18.16
N MET A 285 12.52 20.43 19.13
CA MET A 285 12.70 20.71 20.55
C MET A 285 13.30 19.49 21.27
N PRO A 286 14.62 19.50 21.55
CA PRO A 286 15.31 18.38 22.19
C PRO A 286 14.67 17.87 23.49
N PRO A 287 14.11 18.73 24.37
CA PRO A 287 13.39 18.28 25.57
C PRO A 287 12.17 17.39 25.25
N ILE A 288 11.38 17.74 24.23
CA ILE A 288 10.19 16.98 23.82
C ILE A 288 10.61 15.65 23.19
N ALA A 289 11.60 15.69 22.29
CA ALA A 289 12.16 14.50 21.65
C ALA A 289 12.79 13.51 22.65
N GLN A 290 13.35 14.02 23.75
CA GLN A 290 13.90 13.17 24.81
C GLN A 290 12.83 12.63 25.76
N ALA A 291 11.79 13.41 26.09
CA ALA A 291 10.63 12.92 26.85
C ALA A 291 9.98 11.72 26.14
N ASP A 292 9.85 11.80 24.82
CA ASP A 292 9.37 10.70 23.99
C ASP A 292 10.25 9.44 24.09
N ARG A 293 11.57 9.61 23.94
CA ARG A 293 12.52 8.49 24.08
C ARG A 293 12.52 7.89 25.49
N ALA A 294 12.41 8.72 26.53
CA ALA A 294 12.34 8.26 27.91
C ALA A 294 11.03 7.52 28.18
N SER A 295 9.91 7.95 27.61
CA SER A 295 8.63 7.24 27.74
C SER A 295 8.59 5.89 27.01
N SER A 296 9.52 5.65 26.08
CA SER A 296 9.64 4.41 25.31
C SER A 296 10.78 3.49 25.78
N LEU A 297 11.63 3.93 26.71
CA LEU A 297 12.76 3.15 27.24
C LEU A 297 12.75 3.18 28.78
N PRO A 298 12.66 2.02 29.45
CA PRO A 298 12.48 1.96 30.90
C PRO A 298 13.68 2.50 31.72
N ASP A 299 14.88 2.64 31.14
CA ASP A 299 16.13 2.89 31.89
C ASP A 299 16.96 4.11 31.44
N MET A 300 16.33 5.12 30.81
CA MET A 300 17.05 6.39 30.60
C MET A 300 17.07 7.20 31.90
N GLY A 301 18.26 7.28 32.51
CA GLY A 301 18.57 8.24 33.57
C GLY A 301 18.08 9.64 33.21
N GLY A 302 17.63 10.38 34.25
CA GLY A 302 16.73 11.52 34.16
C GLY A 302 17.03 12.58 33.09
N PHE A 303 15.99 13.37 32.81
CA PHE A 303 16.00 14.52 31.91
C PHE A 303 17.32 15.33 32.03
N PRO A 304 18.17 15.40 30.98
CA PRO A 304 19.46 16.09 31.04
C PRO A 304 19.32 17.63 30.98
N PHE A 305 18.10 18.15 31.11
CA PHE A 305 17.79 19.58 31.09
C PHE A 305 17.34 20.04 32.47
N SER A 306 17.66 21.29 32.80
CA SER A 306 17.25 21.88 34.07
C SER A 306 15.72 21.96 34.19
N VAL A 307 15.21 21.89 35.41
CA VAL A 307 13.78 22.03 35.74
C VAL A 307 13.22 23.34 35.18
N GLU A 308 14.03 24.40 35.20
CA GLU A 308 13.67 25.71 34.68
C GLU A 308 13.47 25.70 33.16
N LEU A 309 14.31 24.99 32.40
CA LEU A 309 14.18 24.89 30.95
C LEU A 309 12.92 24.10 30.57
N ARG A 310 12.64 23.00 31.28
CA ARG A 310 11.38 22.24 31.13
C ARG A 310 10.17 23.14 31.35
N ASP A 311 10.14 23.87 32.46
CA ASP A 311 8.98 24.67 32.85
C ASP A 311 8.78 25.89 31.93
N ARG A 312 9.88 26.48 31.42
CA ARG A 312 9.80 27.53 30.40
C ARG A 312 9.24 26.97 29.09
N LEU A 313 9.69 25.79 28.68
CA LEU A 313 9.23 25.15 27.45
C LEU A 313 7.75 24.80 27.50
N LEU A 314 7.29 24.13 28.58
CA LEU A 314 5.87 23.79 28.76
C LEU A 314 4.98 25.04 28.78
N ARG A 315 5.43 26.12 29.45
CA ARG A 315 4.72 27.41 29.44
C ARG A 315 4.68 28.06 28.06
N SER A 316 5.80 28.05 27.33
CA SER A 316 5.87 28.63 25.98
C SER A 316 4.94 27.95 24.98
N LEU A 317 4.76 26.63 25.15
CA LEU A 317 3.85 25.82 24.33
C LEU A 317 2.41 25.80 24.86
N ARG A 318 2.16 26.49 25.99
CA ARG A 318 0.87 26.49 26.68
C ARG A 318 0.38 25.08 27.05
N VAL A 319 1.29 24.18 27.39
CA VAL A 319 0.93 22.82 27.86
C VAL A 319 0.29 22.93 29.23
N ARG A 320 -0.96 22.48 29.33
CA ARG A 320 -1.69 22.41 30.60
C ARG A 320 -1.75 20.99 31.15
N TYR A 321 -1.92 20.01 30.27
CA TYR A 321 -2.01 18.60 30.63
C TYR A 321 -0.96 17.77 29.88
N LEU A 322 -0.31 16.87 30.63
CA LEU A 322 0.54 15.81 30.11
C LEU A 322 -0.22 14.48 30.26
N VAL A 323 -0.60 13.88 29.13
CA VAL A 323 -1.28 12.59 29.12
C VAL A 323 -0.25 11.51 28.81
N VAL A 324 0.06 10.67 29.78
CA VAL A 324 0.95 9.52 29.58
C VAL A 324 0.08 8.30 29.32
N ARG A 325 0.09 7.81 28.09
CA ARG A 325 -0.57 6.55 27.76
C ARG A 325 0.39 5.41 28.11
N PRO A 326 -0.10 4.31 28.69
CA PRO A 326 0.72 3.11 28.85
C PRO A 326 1.31 2.75 27.50
N ALA A 327 2.60 2.40 27.47
CA ALA A 327 3.18 1.83 26.27
C ALA A 327 2.40 0.55 25.96
N THR A 328 1.51 0.59 24.96
CA THR A 328 1.06 -0.66 24.33
C THR A 328 2.33 -1.36 23.89
N PRO A 329 2.58 -2.61 24.35
CA PRO A 329 3.79 -3.32 23.97
C PRO A 329 3.84 -3.33 22.45
N SER A 330 4.87 -2.67 21.89
CA SER A 330 5.28 -3.00 20.53
C SER A 330 5.67 -4.47 20.60
N PRO A 331 5.09 -5.36 19.78
CA PRO A 331 5.47 -6.76 19.80
C PRO A 331 6.98 -6.84 19.63
N ALA A 332 7.62 -7.61 20.52
CA ALA A 332 9.04 -7.84 20.51
C ALA A 332 9.51 -8.20 19.09
N GLY A 333 10.27 -7.30 18.45
CA GLY A 333 10.73 -7.51 17.07
C GLY A 333 10.86 -6.24 16.23
N ALA A 334 10.23 -5.12 16.62
CA ALA A 334 10.39 -3.84 15.92
C ALA A 334 11.75 -3.15 16.22
N THR A 335 12.86 -3.85 15.97
CA THR A 335 14.09 -3.16 15.60
C THR A 335 13.86 -2.52 14.24
N ARG A 336 13.40 -1.25 14.25
CA ARG A 336 13.61 -0.37 13.10
C ARG A 336 15.07 -0.51 12.67
N PRO A 337 15.39 -0.64 11.38
CA PRO A 337 16.74 -0.38 10.93
C PRO A 337 17.03 1.04 11.39
N SER A 338 17.93 1.17 12.37
CA SER A 338 18.53 2.44 12.68
C SER A 338 19.16 2.90 11.38
N GLY A 339 18.51 3.85 10.69
CA GLY A 339 19.15 4.63 9.65
C GLY A 339 20.37 5.25 10.33
N GLY A 340 21.52 4.61 10.13
CA GLY A 340 22.76 4.95 10.78
C GLY A 340 23.22 6.32 10.28
N ARG A 341 22.76 7.38 10.92
CA ARG A 341 23.63 8.53 11.15
C ARG A 341 24.35 8.23 12.45
N ARG A 342 25.59 7.75 12.33
CA ARG A 342 26.59 7.96 13.38
C ARG A 342 26.49 9.44 13.76
N ALA A 343 26.01 9.73 14.97
CA ALA A 343 26.22 11.01 15.61
C ALA A 343 27.71 11.09 15.98
N GLY A 344 28.54 11.26 14.95
CA GLY A 344 29.94 11.64 15.05
C GLY A 344 30.03 13.10 14.63
N GLY A 345 29.70 13.98 15.57
CA GLY A 345 29.83 15.42 15.41
C GLY A 345 30.10 15.98 16.79
N ALA A 346 31.38 16.03 17.17
CA ALA A 346 31.82 16.77 18.33
C ALA A 346 31.34 18.21 18.18
N TRP A 347 30.63 18.72 19.18
CA TRP A 347 30.32 20.13 19.30
C TRP A 347 31.64 20.86 19.62
N PRO A 348 32.10 21.83 18.81
CA PRO A 348 33.19 22.70 19.24
C PRO A 348 32.73 23.58 20.40
N ALA A 349 33.67 23.81 21.31
CA ALA A 349 33.54 24.45 22.61
C ALA A 349 33.01 25.90 22.57
#